data_AF-A0A2L2YX47-F1
#
_entry.id   AF-A0A2L2YX47-F1
#
_cell.length_a   1.000
_cell.length_b   1.000
_cell.length_c   1.000
_cell.angle_alpha   90.00
_cell.angle_beta   90.00
_cell.angle_gamma   90.00
#
_symmetry.space_group_name_H-M   'P 1'
#
loop_
_entity.id
_entity.type
_entity.pdbx_description
1 polymer ?
#
loop_
_entity_poly.entity_id
_entity_poly.type
_entity_poly.pdbx_seq_one_letter_code
_entity_poly.pdbx_strand_id
1 'polypeptide(L)' 'EDMCLLHTWYIAADLHLYFIAPLILIPLFRWPMIGFLVMIFLTVTCMGVMAALTIINDFYPTLLYF' A
#
# COMPACT_ATOMS: atom_id res chain seq x y z
N GLU A 1 -20.42 4.83 -16.91
CA GLU A 1 -19.16 4.09 -16.69
C GLU A 1 -18.01 5.07 -16.68
N ASP A 2 -17.99 5.92 -15.65
CA ASP A 2 -17.01 6.98 -15.53
C ASP A 2 -15.85 6.44 -14.71
N MET A 3 -14.96 5.69 -15.37
CA MET A 3 -13.68 5.35 -14.79
C MET A 3 -12.99 6.67 -14.42
N CYS A 4 -12.87 6.96 -13.12
CA CYS A 4 -12.11 8.09 -12.64
C CYS A 4 -10.74 8.07 -13.30
N LEU A 5 -10.27 9.21 -13.83
CA LEU A 5 -8.98 9.35 -14.48
C LEU A 5 -7.92 8.65 -13.63
N LEU A 6 -7.32 7.56 -14.13
CA LEU A 6 -6.32 6.75 -13.42
C LEU A 6 -5.22 7.60 -12.77
N HIS A 7 -4.85 8.69 -13.46
CA HIS A 7 -3.90 9.69 -12.96
C HIS A 7 -4.33 10.34 -11.64
N THR A 8 -5.61 10.67 -11.47
CA THR A 8 -6.13 11.29 -10.24
C THR A 8 -6.17 10.30 -9.07
N TRP A 9 -6.47 9.03 -9.35
CA TRP A 9 -6.41 7.96 -8.35
C TRP A 9 -4.98 7.74 -7.86
N TYR A 10 -4.01 7.73 -8.77
CA TYR A 10 -2.60 7.57 -8.44
C TYR A 10 -2.08 8.73 -7.57
N ILE A 11 -2.37 9.99 -7.94
CA ILE A 11 -1.97 11.17 -7.15
C ILE A 11 -2.60 11.14 -5.75
N ALA A 12 -3.87 10.73 -5.63
CA ALA A 12 -4.52 10.62 -4.34
C ALA A 12 -3.87 9.53 -3.47
N ALA A 13 -3.51 8.38 -4.05
CA ALA A 13 -2.82 7.30 -3.34
C ALA A 13 -1.44 7.76 -2.83
N ASP A 14 -0.65 8.43 -3.67
CA ASP A 14 0.69 8.92 -3.31
C ASP A 14 0.66 9.96 -2.19
N LEU A 15 -0.34 10.84 -2.17
CA LEU A 15 -0.53 11.80 -1.08
C LEU A 15 -0.73 11.11 0.27
N HIS A 16 -1.57 10.07 0.33
CA HIS A 16 -1.75 9.30 1.56
C HIS A 16 -0.46 8.63 2.01
N LEU A 17 0.30 8.04 1.08
CA LEU A 17 1.60 7.44 1.39
C LEU A 17 2.61 8.48 1.88
N TYR A 18 2.59 9.69 1.33
CA TYR A 18 3.47 10.79 1.78
C TYR A 18 3.18 11.21 3.23
N PHE A 19 1.91 11.24 3.64
CA PHE A 19 1.55 11.51 5.04
C PHE A 19 1.90 10.36 5.98
N ILE A 20 1.79 9.12 5.53
CA ILE A 20 2.11 7.92 6.32
C ILE A 20 3.64 7.75 6.45
N ALA A 21 4.43 8.19 5.46
CA ALA A 21 5.88 8.06 5.44
C ALA A 21 6.59 8.58 6.71
N PRO A 22 6.36 9.81 7.23
CA PRO A 22 6.99 10.26 8.46
C PRO A 22 6.57 9.42 9.67
N LEU A 23 5.32 8.94 9.70
CA LEU A 23 4.83 8.09 10.79
C LEU A 23 5.54 6.73 10.85
N ILE A 24 6.07 6.25 9.72
CA ILE A 24 6.91 5.04 9.63
C ILE A 24 8.39 5.37 9.88
N LEU A 25 8.90 6.47 9.31
CA LEU A 25 10.32 6.84 9.38
C LEU A 25 10.76 7.30 10.78
N ILE A 26 9.91 8.02 11.51
CA ILE A 26 10.21 8.50 12.87
C ILE A 26 10.47 7.33 13.86
N PRO A 27 9.61 6.31 13.97
CA PRO A 27 9.87 5.17 14.85
C PRO A 27 11.04 4.33 14.35
N LEU A 28 11.28 4.24 13.03
CA LEU A 28 12.45 3.56 12.49
C LEU A 28 13.76 4.24 12.90
N PHE A 29 13.80 5.58 12.93
CA PHE A 29 14.97 6.35 13.34
C PHE A 29 15.25 6.23 14.84
N ARG A 30 14.20 6.24 15.68
CA ARG A 30 14.36 6.19 17.14
C ARG A 30 14.54 4.76 17.65
N TRP A 31 13.83 3.79 17.09
CA TRP A 31 13.73 2.41 17.54
C TRP A 31 13.66 1.41 16.37
N PRO A 32 14.80 0.97 15.81
CA PRO A 32 14.83 0.20 14.57
C PRO A 32 14.05 -1.12 14.64
N MET A 33 14.08 -1.82 15.78
CA MET A 33 13.32 -3.06 16.01
C MET A 33 11.80 -2.87 15.78
N ILE A 34 11.23 -1.78 16.31
CA ILE A 34 9.80 -1.49 16.19
C ILE A 34 9.48 -1.07 14.76
N GLY A 35 10.35 -0.28 14.13
CA GLY A 35 10.22 0.09 12.72
C GLY A 35 10.17 -1.13 11.79
N PHE A 36 11.06 -2.11 11.99
CA PHE A 36 11.03 -3.35 11.19
C PHE A 36 9.74 -4.15 11.37
N LEU A 37 9.22 -4.25 12.60
CA LEU A 37 7.97 -4.95 12.88
C LEU A 37 6.80 -4.28 12.15
N VAL A 38 6.72 -2.94 12.22
CA VAL A 38 5.68 -2.16 11.52
C VAL A 38 5.78 -2.36 10.00
N MET A 39 6.99 -2.36 9.43
CA MET A 39 7.21 -2.59 7.99
C MET A 39 6.75 -3.99 7.54
N ILE A 40 7.09 -5.03 8.30
CA ILE A 40 6.65 -6.40 8.01
C ILE A 40 5.13 -6.50 8.11
N PHE A 41 4.53 -5.90 9.14
CA PHE A 41 3.08 -5.89 9.30
C PHE A 41 2.38 -5.17 8.13
N LEU A 42 2.89 -4.02 7.71
CA LEU A 42 2.31 -3.24 6.61
C LEU A 42 2.38 -3.99 5.26
N THR A 43 3.51 -4.66 5.01
CA THR A 43 3.69 -5.43 3.77
C THR A 43 2.79 -6.66 3.72
N VAL A 44 2.69 -7.42 4.82
CA VAL A 44 1.79 -8.59 4.90
C VAL A 44 0.33 -8.17 4.78
N THR A 45 -0.09 -7.08 5.43
CA THR A 45 -1.47 -6.59 5.32
C THR A 45 -1.78 -6.11 3.91
N CYS A 46 -0.87 -5.38 3.24
CA CYS A 46 -1.05 -4.97 1.85
C CYS A 46 -1.22 -6.18 0.91
N MET A 47 -0.36 -7.19 1.02
CA MET A 47 -0.48 -8.41 0.21
C MET A 47 -1.79 -9.16 0.50
N GLY A 48 -2.18 -9.26 1.77
CA GLY A 48 -3.42 -9.92 2.18
C GLY A 48 -4.67 -9.22 1.68
N VAL A 49 -4.72 -7.89 1.74
CA VAL A 49 -5.85 -7.08 1.24
C VAL A 49 -5.98 -7.22 -0.27
N MET A 50 -4.86 -7.13 -1.01
CA MET A 50 -4.88 -7.33 -2.46
C MET A 50 -5.35 -8.73 -2.82
N ALA A 51 -4.83 -9.78 -2.16
CA ALA A 51 -5.27 -11.15 -2.39
C ALA A 51 -6.76 -11.36 -2.09
N ALA A 52 -7.27 -10.81 -0.98
CA ALA A 52 -8.69 -10.89 -0.63
C ALA A 52 -9.56 -10.18 -1.67
N LEU A 53 -9.18 -8.97 -2.09
CA LEU A 53 -9.91 -8.22 -3.11
C LEU A 53 -9.94 -8.94 -4.46
N THR A 54 -8.83 -9.56 -4.86
CA THR A 54 -8.75 -10.38 -6.08
C THR A 54 -9.71 -11.56 -6.03
N ILE A 55 -9.78 -12.28 -4.91
CA ILE A 55 -10.66 -13.45 -4.74
C ILE A 55 -12.14 -13.04 -4.73
N ILE A 56 -12.48 -11.93 -4.07
CA ILE A 56 -13.88 -11.51 -3.90
C ILE A 56 -14.47 -10.94 -5.19
N ASN A 57 -13.66 -10.23 -5.98
CA ASN A 57 -14.15 -9.52 -7.16
C ASN A 57 -13.81 -10.22 -8.48
N ASP A 58 -13.30 -11.46 -8.43
CA ASP A 58 -12.85 -12.25 -9.60
C ASP A 58 -11.93 -11.43 -10.54
N PHE A 59 -11.11 -10.54 -9.97
CA PHE A 59 -10.17 -9.76 -10.77
C PHE A 59 -9.04 -10.66 -11.28
N TYR A 60 -8.58 -10.41 -12.50
CA TYR A 60 -7.34 -11.02 -12.98
C TYR A 60 -6.18 -10.58 -12.06
N PRO A 61 -5.25 -11.50 -11.72
CA PRO A 61 -4.10 -11.13 -10.91
C PRO A 61 -3.35 -9.99 -11.58
N THR A 62 -2.95 -8.99 -10.81
CA THR A 62 -2.25 -7.79 -11.30
C THR A 62 -1.07 -8.20 -12.18
N LEU A 63 -1.15 -7.86 -13.48
CA LEU A 63 -0.08 -8.06 -14.45
C LEU A 63 1.12 -7.21 -14.02
N LEU A 64 2.20 -7.86 -13.61
CA LEU A 64 3.53 -7.24 -13.54
C LEU A 64 3.93 -6.91 -14.98
N TYR A 65 3.58 -5.72 -15.46
CA TYR A 65 4.13 -5.20 -16.70
C TYR A 65 5.62 -4.92 -16.43
N PHE A 66 6.47 -5.83 -16.91
CA PHE A 66 7.91 -5.62 -17.00
C PHE A 66 8.25 -4.84 -18.26
#